data_AF-A0A965U5I7-F1
#
_entry.id   AF-A0A965U5I7-F1
#
_cell.length_a   1.000
_cell.length_b   1.000
_cell.length_c   1.000
_cell.angle_alpha   90.00
_cell.angle_beta   90.00
_cell.angle_gamma   90.00
#
_symmetry.space_group_name_H-M   'P 1'
#
loop_
_entity.id
_entity.type
_entity.pdbx_description
1 polymer ?
#
loop_
_entity_poly.entity_id
_entity_poly.type
_entity_poly.pdbx_seq_one_letter_code
_entity_poly.pdbx_strand_id
1 'polypeptide(L)'
;MRKRRFFSTMFLCVVLVAGLVVYVSTSGKGGGVTAASVSVRLNEVMTSNKGSVPDGLGNFPDWVELYNPSDKEVDISGYGLSDNVLEGGKYVFPAGTKVEPNG
;
A
#
# COMPACT_ATOMS: atom_id res chain seq x y z
N MET A 1 8.26 58.67 23.31
CA MET A 1 7.51 57.44 23.68
C MET A 1 6.94 56.65 22.47
N ARG A 2 6.75 57.25 21.28
CA ARG A 2 6.17 56.59 20.09
C ARG A 2 7.06 55.53 19.41
N LYS A 3 8.39 55.71 19.44
CA LYS A 3 9.37 54.78 18.84
C LYS A 3 9.46 53.44 19.59
N ARG A 4 9.42 53.45 20.92
CA ARG A 4 9.49 52.21 21.75
C ARG A 4 8.30 51.28 21.52
N ARG A 5 7.09 51.83 21.27
CA ARG A 5 5.90 51.04 20.92
C ARG A 5 5.99 50.46 19.50
N PHE A 6 6.58 51.18 18.56
CA PHE A 6 6.78 50.71 17.19
C PHE A 6 7.74 49.52 17.09
N PHE A 7 8.88 49.57 17.80
CA PHE A 7 9.83 48.44 17.86
C PHE A 7 9.25 47.21 18.57
N SER A 8 8.44 47.41 19.61
CA SER A 8 7.79 46.31 20.33
C SER A 8 6.74 45.58 19.48
N THR A 9 5.94 46.31 18.71
CA THR A 9 4.95 45.70 17.79
C THR A 9 5.63 44.99 16.64
N MET A 10 6.69 45.56 16.08
CA MET A 10 7.46 44.92 15.00
C MET A 10 8.11 43.61 15.47
N PHE A 11 8.67 43.59 16.69
CA PHE A 11 9.23 42.38 17.27
C PHE A 11 8.16 41.30 17.52
N LEU A 12 6.99 41.70 18.04
CA LEU A 12 5.87 40.78 18.24
C LEU A 12 5.38 40.18 16.91
N CYS A 13 5.26 40.99 15.85
CA CYS A 13 4.88 40.50 14.52
C CYS A 13 5.89 39.50 13.96
N VAL A 14 7.20 39.73 14.15
CA VAL A 14 8.25 38.79 13.70
C VAL A 14 8.15 37.46 14.44
N VAL A 15 7.92 37.48 15.76
CA VAL A 15 7.75 36.26 16.57
C VAL A 15 6.49 35.49 16.16
N LEU A 16 5.38 36.18 15.91
CA LEU A 16 4.12 35.56 15.49
C LEU A 16 4.22 34.93 14.09
N VAL A 17 4.89 35.60 13.14
CA VAL A 17 5.13 35.07 11.81
C VAL A 17 6.05 33.84 11.85
N ALA A 18 7.13 33.90 12.63
CA ALA A 18 8.03 32.75 12.80
C ALA A 18 7.31 31.55 13.44
N GLY A 19 6.49 31.80 14.47
CA GLY A 19 5.67 30.76 15.10
C GLY A 19 4.67 30.12 14.14
N LEU A 20 3.99 30.93 13.31
CA LEU A 20 3.07 30.43 12.29
C LEU A 20 3.78 29.59 11.23
N VAL A 21 4.96 30.02 10.77
CA VAL A 21 5.78 29.27 9.80
C VAL A 21 6.19 27.91 10.36
N VAL A 22 6.63 27.86 11.63
CA VAL A 22 6.98 26.61 12.32
C VAL A 22 5.74 25.71 12.49
N TYR A 23 4.59 26.27 12.87
CA TYR A 23 3.35 25.53 13.03
C TYR A 23 2.89 24.89 11.70
N VAL A 24 2.87 25.66 10.61
CA VAL A 24 2.50 25.15 9.27
C VAL A 24 3.49 24.08 8.79
N SER A 25 4.78 24.25 9.05
CA SER A 25 5.82 23.30 8.63
C SER A 25 5.75 21.96 9.36
N THR A 26 5.20 21.94 10.59
CA THR A 26 5.10 20.73 11.42
C THR A 26 3.73 20.05 11.34
N SER A 27 2.68 20.78 10.94
CA SER A 27 1.31 20.27 10.81
C SER A 27 1.10 19.31 9.62
N GLY A 28 2.06 19.25 8.68
CA GLY A 28 1.95 18.43 7.46
C GLY A 28 2.43 16.98 7.59
N LYS A 29 2.96 16.56 8.75
CA LYS A 29 3.39 15.17 8.99
C LYS A 29 2.26 14.38 9.65
N GLY A 30 1.06 14.41 9.06
CA GLY A 30 0.10 13.35 9.30
C GLY A 30 0.79 12.05 8.92
N GLY A 31 0.99 11.15 9.89
CA GLY A 31 1.47 9.80 9.63
C GLY A 31 0.48 9.16 8.67
N GLY A 32 0.73 9.33 7.38
CA GLY A 32 0.00 8.66 6.34
C GLY A 32 0.24 7.19 6.59
N VAL A 33 -0.74 6.55 7.22
CA VAL A 33 -0.95 5.12 7.07
C VAL A 33 -1.19 4.99 5.58
N THR A 34 -0.10 4.83 4.84
CA THR A 34 -0.13 4.44 3.45
C THR A 34 -0.79 3.09 3.58
N ALA A 35 -2.07 3.00 3.22
CA ALA A 35 -2.72 1.72 3.05
C ALA A 35 -1.71 0.89 2.26
N ALA A 36 -1.19 -0.18 2.88
CA ALA A 36 -0.15 -1.00 2.28
C ALA A 36 -0.60 -1.23 0.85
N SER A 37 0.16 -0.69 -0.12
CA SER A 37 -0.23 -0.81 -1.51
C SER A 37 -0.38 -2.30 -1.75
N VAL A 38 -1.61 -2.74 -2.00
CA VAL A 38 -1.89 -4.12 -2.37
C VAL A 38 -1.16 -4.33 -3.69
N SER A 39 0.05 -4.85 -3.60
CA SER A 39 0.94 -5.01 -4.75
C SER A 39 0.50 -6.24 -5.53
N VAL A 40 0.17 -7.34 -4.85
CA VAL A 40 -0.26 -8.57 -5.51
C VAL A 40 -1.64 -8.39 -6.13
N ARG A 41 -1.74 -8.68 -7.43
CA ARG A 41 -2.98 -8.65 -8.22
C ARG A 41 -3.24 -10.01 -8.84
N LEU A 42 -4.51 -10.30 -9.10
CA LEU A 42 -4.89 -11.36 -10.03
C LEU A 42 -4.55 -10.90 -11.45
N ASN A 43 -3.64 -11.60 -12.12
CA ASN A 43 -3.10 -11.19 -13.42
C ASN A 43 -3.74 -11.93 -14.59
N GLU A 44 -3.97 -13.23 -14.44
CA GLU A 44 -4.60 -14.07 -15.45
C GLU A 44 -5.52 -15.11 -14.81
N VAL A 45 -6.52 -15.55 -15.58
CA VAL A 45 -7.44 -16.64 -15.23
C VAL A 45 -7.54 -17.58 -16.43
N MET A 46 -7.14 -18.83 -16.24
CA MET A 46 -7.29 -19.89 -17.23
C MET A 46 -8.38 -20.85 -16.80
N THR A 47 -9.53 -20.73 -17.46
CA THR A 47 -10.61 -21.71 -17.34
C THR A 47 -10.59 -22.64 -18.54
N SER A 48 -10.86 -23.93 -18.31
CA SER A 48 -10.81 -24.96 -19.35
C SER A 48 -9.43 -25.14 -20.01
N ASN A 49 -8.40 -25.32 -19.19
CA ASN A 49 -7.05 -25.60 -19.68
C ASN A 49 -6.99 -26.97 -20.39
N LYS A 50 -6.97 -26.99 -21.73
CA LYS A 50 -6.98 -28.21 -22.54
C LYS A 50 -5.67 -28.41 -23.30
N GLY A 51 -4.55 -28.36 -22.58
CA GLY A 51 -3.22 -28.61 -23.15
C GLY A 51 -2.29 -27.41 -23.22
N SER A 52 -2.62 -26.28 -22.55
CA SER A 52 -1.79 -25.07 -22.58
C SER A 52 -0.63 -25.19 -21.58
N VAL A 53 -0.93 -25.16 -20.28
CA VAL A 53 0.07 -25.19 -19.21
C VAL A 53 -0.18 -26.40 -18.33
N PRO A 54 0.71 -27.42 -18.31
CA PRO A 54 0.56 -28.56 -17.42
C PRO A 54 1.01 -28.21 -16.00
N ASP A 55 0.43 -28.89 -15.00
CA ASP A 55 0.96 -28.93 -13.64
C ASP A 55 2.19 -29.86 -13.54
N GLY A 56 2.77 -29.96 -12.34
CA GLY A 56 3.93 -30.81 -12.08
C GLY A 56 3.69 -32.32 -12.25
N LEU A 57 2.45 -32.74 -12.46
CA LEU A 57 2.03 -34.12 -12.70
C LEU A 57 1.61 -34.36 -14.16
N GLY A 58 1.69 -33.34 -15.02
CA GLY A 58 1.29 -33.42 -16.42
C GLY A 58 -0.22 -33.27 -16.67
N ASN A 59 -1.00 -32.89 -15.66
CA ASN A 59 -2.42 -32.57 -15.83
C ASN A 59 -2.59 -31.12 -16.26
N PHE A 60 -3.77 -30.76 -16.77
CA PHE A 60 -4.09 -29.39 -17.19
C PHE A 60 -5.25 -28.83 -16.36
N PRO A 61 -5.04 -28.49 -15.08
CA PRO A 61 -6.08 -27.89 -14.27
C PRO A 61 -6.35 -26.45 -14.68
N ASP A 62 -7.51 -25.95 -14.27
CA ASP A 62 -7.79 -24.52 -14.25
C ASP A 62 -6.88 -23.83 -13.24
N TRP A 63 -6.49 -22.59 -13.52
CA TRP A 63 -5.59 -21.83 -12.66
C TRP A 63 -5.86 -20.34 -12.72
N VAL A 64 -5.38 -19.63 -11.69
CA VAL A 64 -5.29 -18.18 -11.65
C VAL A 64 -3.86 -17.79 -11.34
N GLU A 65 -3.37 -16.73 -11.99
CA GLU A 65 -2.05 -16.18 -11.71
C GLU A 65 -2.16 -15.00 -10.75
N LEU A 66 -1.31 -15.02 -9.73
CA LEU A 66 -1.05 -13.87 -8.89
C LEU A 66 0.27 -13.24 -9.32
N TYR A 67 0.27 -11.92 -9.49
CA TYR A 67 1.45 -11.18 -9.93
C TYR A 67 1.74 -10.03 -8.98
N ASN A 68 3.00 -9.88 -8.63
CA ASN A 68 3.49 -8.75 -7.86
C ASN A 68 4.26 -7.77 -8.76
N PRO A 69 3.69 -6.61 -9.13
CA PRO A 69 4.35 -5.58 -9.93
C PRO A 69 5.32 -4.71 -9.13
N SER A 70 5.44 -4.92 -7.82
CA SER A 70 6.33 -4.11 -7.01
C SER A 70 7.78 -4.56 -7.13
N ASP A 71 8.68 -3.71 -6.65
CA ASP A 71 10.12 -3.96 -6.60
C ASP A 71 10.55 -4.72 -5.33
N LYS A 72 9.59 -5.25 -4.55
CA LYS A 72 9.82 -5.93 -3.27
C LYS A 72 9.01 -7.21 -3.18
N GLU A 73 9.56 -8.19 -2.46
CA GLU A 73 8.85 -9.42 -2.08
C GLU A 73 7.64 -9.07 -1.21
N VAL A 74 6.54 -9.79 -1.39
CA VAL A 74 5.29 -9.59 -0.65
C VAL A 74 4.89 -10.88 0.03
N ASP A 75 4.78 -10.84 1.35
CA ASP A 75 4.21 -11.93 2.15
C ASP A 75 2.68 -11.87 2.06
N ILE A 76 2.09 -12.93 1.50
CA ILE A 76 0.64 -13.09 1.36
C ILE A 76 0.08 -14.13 2.34
N SER A 77 0.83 -14.50 3.37
CA SER A 77 0.35 -15.38 4.44
C SER A 77 -0.98 -14.88 5.01
N GLY A 78 -1.98 -15.75 5.06
CA GLY A 78 -3.31 -15.42 5.57
C GLY A 78 -4.19 -14.62 4.59
N TYR A 79 -3.72 -14.30 3.39
CA TYR A 79 -4.58 -13.71 2.36
C TYR A 79 -5.65 -14.73 1.95
N GLY A 80 -6.81 -14.24 1.54
CA GLY A 80 -7.93 -15.05 1.09
C GLY A 80 -8.16 -14.93 -0.42
N LEU A 81 -8.36 -16.06 -1.09
CA LEU A 81 -8.90 -16.12 -2.45
C LEU A 81 -10.35 -16.59 -2.39
N SER A 82 -11.24 -15.83 -3.02
CA SER A 82 -12.67 -16.11 -3.11
C SER A 82 -13.23 -15.61 -4.44
N ASP A 83 -14.23 -16.29 -4.95
CA ASP A 83 -15.06 -15.91 -6.10
C ASP A 83 -16.35 -15.18 -5.68
N ASN A 84 -16.60 -15.03 -4.36
CA ASN A 84 -17.74 -14.34 -3.81
C ASN A 84 -17.28 -13.32 -2.76
N VAL A 85 -17.54 -12.04 -3.01
CA VAL A 85 -17.16 -10.92 -2.13
C VAL A 85 -17.95 -10.87 -0.82
N LEU A 86 -19.10 -11.55 -0.75
CA LEU A 86 -19.92 -11.66 0.45
C LEU A 86 -19.51 -12.84 1.33
N GLU A 87 -18.68 -13.74 0.81
CA GLU A 87 -18.09 -14.84 1.54
C GLU A 87 -16.62 -14.49 1.85
N GLY A 88 -16.10 -14.93 2.99
CA GLY A 88 -14.69 -14.75 3.33
C GLY A 88 -13.76 -15.49 2.35
N GLY A 89 -12.45 -15.49 2.62
CA GLY A 89 -11.48 -16.26 1.84
C GLY A 89 -11.83 -17.76 1.85
N LYS A 90 -12.18 -18.31 0.69
CA LYS A 90 -12.46 -19.75 0.51
C LYS A 90 -11.18 -20.57 0.57
N TYR A 91 -10.12 -20.02 0.02
CA TYR A 91 -8.76 -20.52 0.16
C TYR A 91 -7.92 -19.48 0.89
N VAL A 92 -7.23 -19.91 1.96
CA VAL A 92 -6.35 -19.04 2.74
C VAL A 92 -4.92 -19.49 2.52
N PHE A 93 -4.06 -18.57 2.09
CA PHE A 93 -2.66 -18.86 1.82
C PHE A 93 -1.92 -19.24 3.13
N PRO A 94 -1.18 -20.35 3.16
CA PRO A 94 -0.44 -20.79 4.34
C PRO A 94 0.61 -19.77 4.81
N ALA A 95 1.03 -19.89 6.07
CA ALA A 95 2.13 -19.11 6.60
C ALA A 95 3.43 -19.33 5.81
N GLY A 96 4.16 -18.24 5.55
CA GLY A 96 5.38 -18.24 4.75
C GLY A 96 5.15 -18.19 3.24
N THR A 97 3.92 -17.94 2.77
CA THR A 97 3.64 -17.79 1.33
C THR A 97 4.06 -16.41 0.87
N LYS A 98 4.93 -16.34 -0.13
CA LYS A 98 5.48 -15.08 -0.63
C LYS A 98 5.45 -15.01 -2.15
N VAL A 99 5.32 -13.80 -2.66
CA VAL A 99 5.35 -13.49 -4.10
C VAL A 99 6.54 -12.55 -4.36
N GLU A 100 7.44 -12.96 -5.24
CA GLU A 100 8.66 -12.23 -5.56
C GLU A 100 8.39 -10.92 -6.31
N PRO A 101 9.34 -9.97 -6.37
CA PRO A 101 9.21 -8.78 -7.21
C PRO A 101 9.06 -9.11 -8.70
N ASN A 102 8.17 -8.40 -9.38
CA ASN A 102 7.93 -8.46 -10.83
C ASN A 102 7.45 -9.82 -11.37
N GLY A 103 6.78 -10.62 -10.55
CA GLY A 103 6.19 -11.91 -10.91
C GLY A 103 6.66 -13.03 -10.01
#